data_AF-A0A5E7WSG7-F1
#
_entry.id   AF-A0A5E7WSG7-F1
#
_cell.length_a   1.000
_cell.length_b   1.000
_cell.length_c   1.000
_cell.angle_alpha   90.00
_cell.angle_beta   90.00
_cell.angle_gamma   90.00
#
_symmetry.space_group_name_H-M   'P 1'
#
loop_
_entity.id
_entity.type
_entity.pdbx_description
1 polymer ?
#
loop_
_entity_poly.entity_id
_entity_poly.type
_entity_poly.pdbx_seq_one_letter_code
_entity_poly.pdbx_strand_id
1 'polypeptide(L)' 'MFTGVFGAMLSGILLKRLPLRSALARGALLGVGAHGAGVSRAHEVGGEEGSVAGLVMVLTGLLNLFAAPLLAAVL' A
#
# COMPACT_ATOMS: atom_id res chain seq x y z
N MET A 1 12.16 0.40 5.69
CA MET A 1 11.76 -0.91 6.26
C MET A 1 10.94 -0.75 7.54
N PHE A 2 11.43 -0.05 8.57
CA PHE A 2 10.68 0.23 9.81
C PHE A 2 9.32 0.87 9.57
N THR A 3 9.24 1.86 8.69
CA THR A 3 7.97 2.52 8.30
C THR A 3 6.97 1.57 7.66
N GLY A 4 7.43 0.56 6.91
CA GLY A 4 6.58 -0.45 6.29
C GLY A 4 5.98 -1.43 7.31
N VAL A 5 6.81 -1.95 8.22
CA VAL A 5 6.33 -2.84 9.30
C VAL A 5 5.37 -2.09 10.23
N PHE A 6 5.70 -0.85 10.60
CA PHE A 6 4.84 -0.02 11.43
C PHE A 6 3.51 0.29 10.74
N GLY A 7 3.55 0.61 9.44
CA GLY A 7 2.35 0.77 8.62
C GLY A 7 1.49 -0.51 8.57
N ALA A 8 2.10 -1.69 8.49
CA ALA A 8 1.40 -2.97 8.47
C ALA A 8 0.71 -3.29 9.80
N MET A 9 1.29 -2.85 10.92
CA MET A 9 0.65 -2.98 12.24
C MET A 9 -0.52 -1.99 12.40
N LEU A 10 -0.31 -0.74 11.97
CA LEU A 10 -1.31 0.32 12.09
C LEU A 10 -2.50 0.10 11.15
N SER A 11 -2.28 -0.50 9.98
CA SER A 11 -3.33 -0.78 8.99
C SER A 11 -4.43 -1.69 9.52
N GLY A 12 -4.12 -2.63 10.43
CA GLY A 12 -5.11 -3.47 11.10
C GLY A 12 -6.07 -2.67 11.99
N ILE A 13 -5.58 -1.59 12.61
CA ILE A 13 -6.40 -0.65 13.39
C ILE A 13 -7.23 0.21 12.46
N LEU A 14 -6.63 0.72 11.37
CA LEU A 14 -7.34 1.53 10.38
C LEU A 14 -8.46 0.75 9.69
N LEU A 15 -8.24 -0.51 9.32
CA LEU A 15 -9.28 -1.36 8.72
C LEU A 15 -10.49 -1.57 9.63
N LYS A 16 -10.29 -1.56 10.96
CA LYS A 16 -11.38 -1.67 11.94
C LYS A 16 -12.08 -0.33 12.22
N ARG A 17 -11.37 0.79 12.06
CA ARG A 17 -11.86 2.14 12.38
C ARG A 17 -12.46 2.86 11.17
N LEU A 18 -11.95 2.62 9.98
CA LEU A 18 -12.43 3.21 8.74
C LEU A 18 -13.52 2.31 8.11
N PRO A 19 -14.63 2.89 7.65
CA PRO A 19 -15.70 2.15 6.97
C PRO A 19 -15.32 1.80 5.53
N LEU A 20 -14.23 1.04 5.33
CA LEU A 20 -13.78 0.60 4.01
C LEU A 20 -14.61 -0.58 3.54
N ARG A 21 -15.57 -0.31 2.65
CA ARG A 21 -16.53 -1.31 2.16
C ARG A 21 -16.07 -2.09 0.94
N SER A 22 -15.02 -1.66 0.25
CA SER A 22 -14.52 -2.32 -0.97
C SER A 22 -13.15 -2.96 -0.75
N ALA A 23 -12.93 -4.10 -1.42
CA ALA A 23 -11.62 -4.75 -1.48
C ALA A 23 -10.56 -3.81 -2.04
N LEU A 24 -10.95 -2.95 -2.99
CA LEU A 24 -10.06 -1.98 -3.60
C LEU A 24 -9.54 -0.94 -2.59
N ALA A 25 -10.42 -0.40 -1.73
CA ALA A 25 -10.02 0.57 -0.73
C ALA A 25 -9.17 -0.07 0.39
N ARG A 26 -9.50 -1.29 0.80
CA ARG A 26 -8.72 -2.05 1.80
C ARG A 26 -7.34 -2.44 1.27
N GLY A 27 -7.27 -2.94 0.04
CA GLY A 27 -6.02 -3.29 -0.63
C GLY A 27 -5.14 -2.07 -0.86
N ALA A 28 -5.69 -0.94 -1.32
CA ALA A 28 -4.93 0.29 -1.52
C ALA A 28 -4.35 0.83 -0.19
N LEU A 29 -5.13 0.82 0.89
CA LEU A 29 -4.68 1.22 2.23
C LEU A 29 -3.45 0.41 2.66
N LEU A 30 -3.50 -0.90 2.46
CA LEU A 30 -2.44 -1.84 2.83
C LEU A 30 -1.22 -1.74 1.90
N GLY A 31 -1.44 -1.56 0.60
CA GLY A 31 -0.37 -1.48 -0.40
C GLY A 31 0.46 -0.20 -0.32
N VAL A 32 -0.19 0.96 -0.13
CA VAL A 32 0.51 2.27 -0.06
C VAL A 32 1.19 2.47 1.28
N GLY A 33 0.51 2.13 2.38
CA GLY A 33 0.95 2.52 3.73
C GLY A 33 2.01 1.63 4.37
N ALA A 34 2.18 0.39 3.89
CA ALA A 34 2.87 -0.65 4.64
C ALA A 34 3.94 -1.42 3.85
N HIS A 35 4.24 -1.00 2.61
CA HIS A 35 5.25 -1.65 1.77
C HIS A 35 4.93 -3.15 1.57
N GLY A 36 5.91 -4.00 1.22
CA GLY A 36 5.68 -5.44 1.03
C GLY A 36 5.07 -6.17 2.24
N ALA A 37 5.32 -5.72 3.46
CA ALA A 37 4.66 -6.25 4.66
C ALA A 37 3.14 -6.00 4.66
N GLY A 38 2.74 -4.85 4.13
CA GLY A 38 1.34 -4.50 3.88
C GLY A 38 0.64 -5.41 2.87
N VAL A 39 1.32 -5.73 1.77
CA VAL A 39 0.79 -6.64 0.73
C VAL A 39 0.60 -8.05 1.28
N SER A 40 1.57 -8.56 2.06
CA SER A 40 1.42 -9.84 2.77
C SER A 40 0.20 -9.82 3.69
N ARG A 41 0.04 -8.73 4.46
CA ARG A 41 -1.12 -8.60 5.35
C ARG A 41 -2.43 -8.47 4.60
N ALA A 42 -2.45 -7.84 3.43
CA ALA A 42 -3.62 -7.74 2.56
C ALA A 42 -4.08 -9.12 2.07
N HIS A 43 -3.15 -9.99 1.68
CA HIS A 43 -3.48 -11.39 1.35
C HIS A 43 -4.12 -12.14 2.52
N GLU A 44 -3.71 -11.86 3.76
CA GLU A 44 -4.36 -12.43 4.95
C GLU A 44 -5.76 -11.85 5.20
N VAL A 45 -6.07 -10.63 4.75
CA VAL A 45 -7.44 -10.09 4.80
C VAL A 45 -8.31 -10.66 3.67
N GLY A 46 -7.72 -10.95 2.52
CA GLY A 46 -8.33 -11.69 1.42
C GLY A 46 -7.54 -11.58 0.10
N GLY A 47 -7.86 -12.47 -0.85
CA GLY A 47 -7.11 -12.58 -2.11
C GLY A 47 -7.25 -11.36 -3.02
N GLU A 48 -8.43 -10.73 -3.02
CA GLU A 48 -8.73 -9.57 -3.85
C GLU A 48 -8.01 -8.32 -3.32
N GLU A 49 -7.96 -8.15 -1.99
CA GLU A 49 -7.22 -7.07 -1.34
C GLU A 49 -5.71 -7.23 -1.50
N GLY A 50 -5.21 -8.47 -1.42
CA GLY A 50 -3.81 -8.79 -1.72
C GLY A 50 -3.42 -8.40 -3.14
N SER A 51 -4.27 -8.77 -4.11
CA SER A 51 -4.06 -8.42 -5.53
C SER A 51 -4.05 -6.91 -5.76
N VAL A 52 -5.01 -6.19 -5.16
CA VAL A 52 -5.05 -4.72 -5.25
C VAL A 52 -3.84 -4.09 -4.55
N ALA A 53 -3.46 -4.56 -3.36
CA ALA A 53 -2.32 -4.04 -2.63
C ALA A 53 -1.02 -4.20 -3.44
N GLY A 54 -0.83 -5.35 -4.08
CA GLY A 54 0.30 -5.60 -4.98
C GLY A 54 0.29 -4.66 -6.19
N LEU A 55 -0.86 -4.49 -6.85
CA LEU A 55 -0.99 -3.57 -7.98
C LEU A 55 -0.63 -2.13 -7.58
N VAL A 56 -1.19 -1.63 -6.48
CA VAL A 56 -0.94 -0.27 -6.02
C VAL A 56 0.53 -0.07 -5.63
N MET A 57 1.17 -1.06 -5.04
CA MET A 57 2.61 -1.01 -4.74
C MET A 57 3.45 -0.86 -6.01
N VAL A 58 3.16 -1.64 -7.05
CA VAL A 58 3.87 -1.54 -8.34
C VAL A 58 3.65 -0.17 -8.99
N LEU A 59 2.40 0.31 -9.01
CA LEU A 59 2.08 1.63 -9.57
C LEU A 59 2.78 2.76 -8.83
N THR A 60 2.86 2.68 -7.49
CA THR A 60 3.59 3.66 -6.67
C THR A 60 5.09 3.63 -6.99
N GLY A 61 5.66 2.45 -7.18
CA GLY A 61 7.05 2.28 -7.59
C GLY A 61 7.33 2.89 -8.97
N LEU A 62 6.45 2.67 -9.94
CA LEU A 62 6.56 3.27 -11.28
C LEU A 62 6.45 4.79 -11.23
N LEU A 63 5.49 5.31 -10.47
CA LEU A 63 5.35 6.76 -10.27
C LEU A 63 6.62 7.36 -9.67
N ASN A 64 7.21 6.72 -8.66
CA ASN A 64 8.47 7.18 -8.07
C ASN A 64 9.64 7.09 -9.07
N LEU A 65 9.69 6.04 -9.88
CA LEU A 65 10.72 5.85 -10.91
C LEU A 65 10.72 6.99 -11.94
N PHE A 66 9.54 7.46 -12.37
CA PHE A 66 9.43 8.57 -13.31
C PHE A 66 9.52 9.93 -12.63
N ALA A 67 8.96 10.08 -11.43
CA ALA A 67 8.94 11.36 -10.71
C ALA A 67 10.32 11.75 -10.17
N ALA A 68 11.12 10.81 -9.67
CA ALA A 68 12.44 11.10 -9.13
C ALA A 68 13.39 11.83 -10.12
N PRO A 69 13.60 11.33 -11.37
CA PRO A 69 14.45 12.03 -12.33
C PRO A 69 13.82 13.34 -12.82
N LEU A 70 12.49 13.42 -12.93
CA LEU A 70 11.81 14.65 -13.34
C LEU A 70 12.00 15.77 -12.29
N LEU A 71 11.85 15.43 -11.01
CA LEU A 71 12.10 16.37 -9.90
C LEU A 71 13.57 16.78 -9.85
N ALA A 72 14.50 15.84 -10.04
CA ALA A 72 15.93 16.15 -10.09
C ALA A 72 16.34 17.00 -11.31
N ALA A 73 15.56 16.99 -12.39
CA ALA A 73 15.80 17.82 -13.57
C ALA A 73 15.22 19.23 -13.47
N VAL A 74 14.20 19.43 -12.62
CA VAL A 74 13.53 20.73 -12.41
C VAL A 74 14.13 21.53 -11.24
N LEU A 75 14.70 20.83 -10.25
CA LEU A 75 15.36 21.43 -9.07
C LEU A 75 16.84 21.72 -9.34
#